data_AF-A0AAP2E565-F1
#
_entry.id   AF-A0AAP2E565-F1
#
_cell.length_a   1.000
_cell.length_b   1.000
_cell.length_c   1.000
_cell.angle_alpha   90.00
_cell.angle_beta   90.00
_cell.angle_gamma   90.00
#
_symmetry.space_group_name_H-M   'P 1'
#
loop_
_entity.id
_entity.type
_entity.pdbx_description
1 polymer ?
#
loop_
_entity_poly.entity_id
_entity_poly.type
_entity_poly.pdbx_seq_one_letter_code
_entity_poly.pdbx_strand_id
1 'polypeptide(L)'
;FSILKDASATALYGARGANGVILVTTKQGKEGTAKINFRLENSFSQSARTLELADPITYMNLYNEGVTTRNPLQSPEFDHNKIINTQATLNGAPGSNPYVYPAVDWLKLLFKKRTSTQRANLSVSGGGGVARYYIGTSY
;
A
#
# COMPACT_ATOMS: atom_id res chain seq x y z
N PHE A 1 -9.48 0.46 -26.80
CA PHE A 1 -9.87 1.80 -26.36
C PHE A 1 -9.24 2.80 -27.31
N SER A 2 -9.90 3.92 -27.56
CA SER A 2 -9.37 5.00 -28.41
C SER A 2 -9.31 6.27 -27.59
N ILE A 3 -8.22 7.02 -27.70
CA ILE A 3 -8.03 8.28 -27.00
C ILE A 3 -8.19 9.40 -28.03
N LEU A 4 -9.28 10.17 -27.90
CA LEU A 4 -9.55 11.32 -28.75
C LEU A 4 -8.97 12.56 -28.09
N LYS A 5 -7.86 13.05 -28.64
CA LYS A 5 -7.15 14.23 -28.16
C LYS A 5 -7.44 15.50 -28.97
N ASP A 6 -8.00 15.34 -30.17
CA ASP A 6 -8.29 16.46 -31.06
C ASP A 6 -9.73 16.97 -30.88
N ALA A 7 -9.89 18.29 -30.92
CA ALA A 7 -11.14 18.99 -30.67
C ALA A 7 -12.26 18.52 -31.60
N SER A 8 -11.92 18.27 -32.88
CA SER A 8 -12.85 17.79 -33.91
C SER A 8 -13.46 16.42 -33.56
N ALA A 9 -12.66 15.51 -33.00
CA ALA A 9 -13.10 14.19 -32.60
C ALA A 9 -13.84 14.17 -31.25
N THR A 10 -13.59 15.17 -30.38
CA THR A 10 -14.29 15.34 -29.09
C THR A 10 -15.61 16.08 -29.20
N ALA A 11 -15.84 16.83 -30.29
CA ALA A 11 -17.03 17.65 -30.50
C ALA A 11 -18.34 16.85 -30.45
N LEU A 12 -18.30 15.58 -30.89
CA LEU A 12 -19.45 14.67 -30.84
C LEU A 12 -19.92 14.35 -29.41
N TYR A 13 -19.04 14.50 -28.41
CA TYR A 13 -19.31 14.20 -27.00
C TYR A 13 -19.59 15.47 -26.16
N GLY A 14 -19.70 16.63 -26.80
CA GLY A 14 -20.11 17.90 -26.19
C GLY A 14 -19.05 18.56 -25.30
N ALA A 15 -19.47 19.60 -24.56
CA ALA A 15 -18.58 20.44 -23.75
C ALA A 15 -17.75 19.68 -22.69
N ARG A 16 -18.24 18.52 -22.22
CA ARG A 16 -17.50 17.67 -21.28
C ARG A 16 -16.34 16.89 -21.93
N GLY A 17 -16.28 16.83 -23.26
CA GLY A 17 -15.18 16.27 -24.03
C GLY A 17 -14.01 17.23 -24.26
N ALA A 18 -14.09 18.48 -23.78
CA ALA A 18 -13.07 19.51 -24.02
C ALA A 18 -11.67 19.14 -23.51
N ASN A 19 -11.58 18.28 -22.48
CA ASN A 19 -10.31 17.77 -21.93
C ASN A 19 -9.84 16.46 -22.61
N GLY A 20 -10.47 16.07 -23.72
CA GLY A 20 -10.25 14.78 -24.38
C GLY A 20 -11.26 13.71 -23.93
N VAL A 21 -11.44 12.69 -24.78
CA VAL A 21 -12.38 11.60 -24.52
C VAL A 21 -11.65 10.26 -24.60
N ILE A 22 -11.86 9.41 -23.60
CA ILE A 22 -11.40 8.01 -23.61
C ILE A 22 -12.59 7.12 -23.95
N LEU A 23 -12.60 6.60 -25.18
CA LEU A 23 -13.62 5.67 -25.62
C LEU A 23 -13.23 4.23 -25.24
N VAL A 24 -13.98 3.66 -24.30
CA VAL A 24 -13.80 2.27 -23.85
C VAL A 24 -14.85 1.39 -24.53
N THR A 25 -14.39 0.45 -25.35
CA THR A 25 -15.22 -0.60 -25.94
C THR A 25 -15.05 -1.87 -25.13
N THR A 26 -16.14 -2.40 -24.59
CA THR A 26 -16.14 -3.66 -23.85
C THR A 26 -16.02 -4.85 -24.78
N LYS A 27 -15.59 -6.00 -24.24
CA LYS A 27 -15.57 -7.26 -25.01
C LYS A 27 -17.01 -7.64 -25.35
N GLN A 28 -17.23 -8.01 -26.61
CA GLN A 28 -18.50 -8.50 -27.11
C GLN A 28 -18.40 -10.00 -27.45
N GLY A 29 -19.55 -10.67 -27.53
CA GLY A 29 -19.61 -12.06 -27.94
C GLY A 29 -19.09 -12.25 -29.36
N LYS A 30 -18.44 -13.39 -29.60
CA LYS A 30 -17.99 -13.79 -30.94
C LYS A 30 -18.85 -14.95 -31.42
N GLU A 31 -19.11 -14.95 -32.73
CA GLU A 31 -19.80 -16.06 -33.37
C GLU A 31 -18.94 -17.33 -33.30
N GLY A 32 -19.60 -18.45 -33.03
CA GLY A 32 -18.96 -19.75 -32.82
C GLY A 32 -19.24 -20.33 -31.43
N THR A 33 -18.49 -21.38 -31.12
CA THR A 33 -18.65 -22.14 -29.88
C THR A 33 -18.36 -21.32 -28.63
N ALA A 34 -19.01 -21.69 -27.52
CA ALA A 34 -18.79 -21.05 -26.24
C ALA A 34 -17.32 -21.21 -25.81
N LYS A 35 -16.63 -20.08 -25.60
CA LYS A 35 -15.29 -20.01 -25.05
C LYS A 35 -15.36 -19.57 -23.60
N ILE A 36 -14.82 -20.42 -22.73
CA ILE A 36 -14.71 -20.16 -21.29
C ILE A 36 -13.25 -19.89 -21.00
N ASN A 37 -12.95 -18.73 -20.42
CA ASN A 37 -11.62 -18.37 -19.96
C ASN A 37 -11.67 -18.14 -18.45
N PHE A 38 -10.82 -18.86 -17.74
CA PHE A 38 -10.63 -18.70 -16.31
C PHE A 38 -9.18 -18.30 -16.04
N ARG A 39 -8.98 -17.33 -15.15
CA ARG A 39 -7.67 -16.82 -14.78
C ARG A 39 -7.63 -16.54 -13.29
N LEU A 40 -6.72 -17.22 -12.60
CA LEU A 40 -6.38 -16.94 -11.21
C LEU A 40 -5.01 -16.29 -11.15
N GLU A 41 -4.89 -15.21 -10.40
CA GLU A 41 -3.64 -14.53 -10.13
C GLU A 41 -3.43 -14.42 -8.63
N ASN A 42 -2.24 -14.78 -8.17
CA ASN A 42 -1.80 -14.54 -6.80
C ASN A 42 -0.59 -13.61 -6.86
N SER A 43 -0.72 -12.41 -6.31
CA SER A 43 0.32 -11.40 -6.25
C SER A 43 0.78 -11.21 -4.82
N PHE A 44 2.10 -11.26 -4.61
CA PHE A 44 2.72 -10.96 -3.33
C PHE A 44 3.41 -9.60 -3.43
N SER A 45 3.11 -8.72 -2.49
CA SER A 45 3.67 -7.38 -2.43
C SER A 45 4.34 -7.16 -1.08
N GLN A 46 5.49 -6.52 -1.10
CA GLN A 46 6.23 -6.11 0.09
C GLN A 46 6.81 -4.71 -0.15
N SER A 47 7.09 -3.98 0.93
CA SER A 47 7.76 -2.69 0.81
C SER A 47 9.13 -2.88 0.15
N ALA A 48 9.40 -2.10 -0.91
CA ALA A 48 10.68 -2.15 -1.62
C ALA A 48 11.80 -1.47 -0.81
N ARG A 49 11.45 -0.45 -0.02
CA ARG A 49 12.34 0.23 0.93
C ARG A 49 11.54 0.56 2.18
N THR A 50 12.05 0.15 3.32
CA THR A 50 11.48 0.51 4.63
C THR A 50 12.37 1.58 5.23
N LEU A 51 11.76 2.59 5.87
CA LEU A 51 12.50 3.59 6.60
C LEU A 51 13.21 2.94 7.79
N GLU A 52 14.53 3.11 7.88
CA GLU A 52 15.29 2.70 9.06
C GLU A 52 15.13 3.78 10.13
N LEU A 53 14.40 3.46 11.19
CA LEU A 53 14.25 4.32 12.35
C LEU A 53 15.34 3.99 13.36
N ALA A 54 15.83 5.04 14.04
CA ALA A 54 16.74 4.84 15.17
C ALA A 54 16.05 4.03 16.27
N ASP A 55 16.80 3.13 16.89
CA ASP A 55 16.34 2.43 18.10
C ASP A 55 15.98 3.46 19.20
N PRO A 56 14.94 3.22 20.03
CA PRO A 56 14.54 4.16 21.07
C PRO A 56 15.68 4.58 22.00
N ILE A 57 16.65 3.70 22.28
CA ILE A 57 17.79 3.99 23.16
C ILE A 57 18.79 4.90 22.46
N THR A 58 19.10 4.60 21.20
CA THR A 58 19.94 5.46 20.35
C THR A 58 19.32 6.85 20.24
N TYR A 59 18.01 6.95 20.06
CA TYR A 59 17.29 8.22 20.03
C TYR A 59 17.45 9.01 21.33
N MET A 60 17.21 8.38 22.49
CA MET A 60 17.34 9.06 23.80
C MET A 60 18.76 9.55 24.07
N ASN A 61 19.77 8.73 23.75
CA ASN A 61 21.18 9.09 23.93
C ASN A 61 21.58 10.26 23.03
N LEU A 62 21.26 10.21 21.74
CA LEU A 62 21.57 11.28 20.78
C LEU A 62 20.82 12.57 21.11
N TYR A 63 19.59 12.46 21.61
CA TYR A 63 18.84 13.64 22.05
C TYR A 63 19.52 14.33 23.23
N ASN A 64 19.89 13.55 24.26
CA ASN A 64 20.62 14.07 25.40
C ASN A 64 21.97 14.68 25.01
N GLU A 65 22.73 14.02 24.12
CA GLU A 65 23.99 14.54 23.58
C GLU A 65 23.77 15.87 22.84
N GLY A 66 22.71 15.98 22.05
CA GLY A 66 22.37 17.22 21.35
C GLY A 66 22.02 18.38 22.30
N VAL A 67 21.38 18.09 23.43
CA VAL A 67 21.04 19.08 24.46
C VAL A 67 22.30 19.55 25.19
N THR A 68 23.11 18.62 25.69
CA THR A 68 24.30 18.94 26.49
C THR A 68 25.41 19.59 25.65
N THR A 69 25.52 19.24 24.37
CA THR A 69 26.47 19.89 23.45
C THR A 69 26.11 21.36 23.18
N ARG A 70 24.81 21.69 23.12
CA ARG A 70 24.35 23.08 22.95
C ARG A 70 24.46 23.90 24.22
N ASN A 71 24.18 23.29 25.37
CA ASN A 71 24.28 23.94 26.67
C ASN A 71 24.78 22.94 27.74
N PRO A 72 26.06 23.02 28.14
CA PRO A 72 26.66 22.09 29.11
C PRO A 72 26.02 22.10 30.50
N LEU A 73 25.28 23.17 30.86
CA LEU A 73 24.60 23.30 32.16
C LEU A 73 23.14 22.85 32.11
N GLN A 74 22.62 22.50 30.93
CA GLN A 74 21.25 22.04 30.78
C GLN A 74 21.15 20.57 31.16
N SER A 75 20.20 20.24 32.04
CA SER A 75 19.92 18.86 32.40
C SER A 75 19.43 18.07 31.18
N PRO A 76 19.88 16.82 31.00
CA PRO A 76 19.35 15.94 29.96
C PRO A 76 17.85 15.73 30.14
N GLU A 77 17.11 15.68 29.02
CA GLU A 77 15.65 15.42 29.04
C GLU A 77 15.34 13.97 29.45
N PHE A 78 16.20 13.03 29.08
CA PHE A 78 16.04 11.62 29.42
C PHE A 78 17.00 11.22 30.54
N ASP A 79 16.47 10.95 31.73
CA ASP A 79 17.27 10.42 32.84
C ASP A 79 17.88 9.06 32.51
N HIS A 80 19.05 8.78 33.09
CA HIS A 80 19.73 7.50 32.91
C HIS A 80 18.86 6.30 33.33
N ASN A 81 18.08 6.44 34.41
CA ASN A 81 17.13 5.42 34.85
C ASN A 81 16.03 5.16 33.81
N LYS A 82 15.56 6.18 33.09
CA LYS A 82 14.56 6.02 32.03
C LYS A 82 15.13 5.25 30.85
N ILE A 83 16.39 5.51 30.48
CA ILE A 83 17.09 4.79 29.41
C ILE A 83 17.28 3.31 29.80
N ILE A 84 17.76 3.02 31.02
CA ILE A 84 17.93 1.64 31.52
C ILE A 84 16.60 0.89 31.53
N ASN A 85 15.53 1.49 32.06
CA ASN A 85 14.24 0.82 32.15
C ASN A 85 13.59 0.62 30.77
N THR A 86 13.82 1.52 29.82
CA THR A 86 13.40 1.34 28.42
C THR A 86 14.19 0.21 27.76
N GLN A 87 15.50 0.12 28.01
CA GLN A 87 16.35 -0.98 27.51
C GLN A 87 15.91 -2.33 28.10
N ALA A 88 15.58 -2.36 29.39
CA ALA A 88 15.05 -3.55 30.06
C ALA A 88 13.71 -3.98 29.43
N THR A 89 12.86 -3.03 29.06
CA THR A 89 11.60 -3.30 28.35
C THR A 89 11.84 -3.84 26.94
N LEU A 90 12.76 -3.24 26.18
CA LEU A 90 13.12 -3.69 24.84
C LEU A 90 13.67 -5.13 24.85
N ASN A 91 14.47 -5.48 25.86
CA ASN A 91 15.07 -6.80 26.03
C ASN A 91 14.10 -7.85 26.62
N GLY A 92 12.89 -7.46 27.03
CA GLY A 92 11.93 -8.34 27.70
C GLY A 92 12.44 -8.84 29.06
N ALA A 93 13.24 -8.04 29.77
CA ALA A 93 13.83 -8.43 31.05
C ALA A 93 12.75 -8.61 32.14
N PRO A 94 12.93 -9.57 33.08
CA PRO A 94 12.02 -9.75 34.20
C PRO A 94 11.97 -8.48 35.06
N GLY A 95 10.76 -8.01 35.39
CA GLY A 95 10.54 -6.77 36.13
C GLY A 95 10.47 -5.50 35.26
N SER A 96 10.62 -5.61 33.93
CA SER A 96 10.36 -4.49 33.03
C SER A 96 8.86 -4.13 32.98
N ASN A 97 8.56 -2.85 32.76
CA ASN A 97 7.18 -2.35 32.68
C ASN A 97 6.93 -1.65 31.33
N PRO A 98 6.41 -2.38 30.32
CA PRO A 98 6.15 -1.84 29.00
C PRO A 98 5.13 -0.70 28.94
N TYR A 99 4.27 -0.56 29.96
CA TYR A 99 3.29 0.53 30.02
C TYR A 99 3.90 1.84 30.51
N VAL A 100 4.94 1.76 31.34
CA VAL A 100 5.65 2.93 31.87
C VAL A 100 6.80 3.34 30.95
N TYR A 101 7.49 2.37 30.34
CA TYR A 101 8.63 2.60 29.44
C TYR A 101 8.43 1.93 28.07
N PRO A 102 7.48 2.41 27.25
CA PRO A 102 7.14 1.76 25.98
C PRO A 102 8.26 1.87 24.95
N ALA A 103 8.64 0.74 24.35
CA ALA A 103 9.56 0.64 23.21
C ALA A 103 8.85 -0.03 22.02
N VAL A 104 7.97 0.71 21.36
CA VAL A 104 7.07 0.18 20.32
C VAL A 104 7.66 0.36 18.92
N ASP A 105 7.77 -0.74 18.17
CA ASP A 105 8.05 -0.70 16.74
C ASP A 105 6.77 -0.36 15.96
N TRP A 106 6.55 0.94 15.76
CA TRP A 106 5.37 1.46 15.08
C TRP A 106 5.26 1.00 13.62
N LEU A 107 6.38 0.87 12.90
CA LEU A 107 6.34 0.44 11.50
C LEU A 107 5.88 -1.00 11.39
N LYS A 108 6.37 -1.88 12.26
CA LYS A 108 5.91 -3.26 12.33
C LYS A 108 4.48 -3.40 12.83
N LEU A 109 4.03 -2.51 13.72
CA LEU A 109 2.67 -2.53 14.25
C LEU A 109 1.65 -2.05 13.21
N LEU A 110 1.96 -0.97 12.48
CA LEU A 110 1.06 -0.36 11.51
C LEU A 110 1.10 -1.07 10.15
N PHE A 111 2.26 -1.60 9.73
CA PHE A 111 2.44 -2.20 8.41
C PHE A 111 2.69 -3.70 8.48
N LYS A 112 2.00 -4.44 7.61
CA LYS A 112 2.29 -5.85 7.35
C LYS A 112 3.56 -5.96 6.50
N LYS A 113 4.43 -6.90 6.85
CA LYS A 113 5.68 -7.18 6.11
C LYS A 113 5.43 -7.62 4.66
N ARG A 114 4.35 -8.37 4.43
CA ARG A 114 3.92 -8.87 3.12
C ARG A 114 2.41 -8.86 3.04
N THR A 115 1.89 -8.56 1.86
CA THR A 115 0.47 -8.65 1.53
C THR A 115 0.30 -9.56 0.33
N SER A 116 -0.73 -10.41 0.36
CA SER A 116 -1.13 -11.22 -0.78
C SER A 116 -2.43 -10.67 -1.34
N THR A 117 -2.48 -10.50 -2.65
CA THR A 117 -3.67 -10.12 -3.40
C THR A 117 -4.01 -11.26 -4.35
N GLN A 118 -5.23 -11.75 -4.27
CA GLN A 118 -5.74 -12.79 -5.15
C GLN A 118 -6.75 -12.15 -6.10
N ARG A 119 -6.69 -12.53 -7.38
CA ARG A 119 -7.68 -12.10 -8.38
C ARG A 119 -8.16 -13.30 -9.15
N ALA A 120 -9.47 -13.47 -9.25
CA ALA A 120 -10.13 -14.51 -10.02
C ALA A 120 -10.98 -13.86 -11.11
N ASN A 121 -10.66 -14.14 -12.36
CA ASN A 121 -11.43 -13.67 -13.50
C ASN A 121 -12.02 -14.86 -14.23
N LEU A 122 -13.32 -14.84 -14.44
CA LEU A 122 -14.04 -15.80 -15.28
C LEU A 122 -14.73 -15.03 -16.39
N SER A 123 -14.63 -15.52 -17.62
CA SER A 123 -15.40 -14.97 -18.73
C SER A 123 -15.88 -16.06 -19.66
N VAL A 124 -17.10 -15.88 -20.16
CA VAL A 124 -17.75 -16.75 -21.12
C VAL A 124 -18.18 -15.91 -22.32
N SER A 125 -17.85 -16.36 -23.52
CA SER A 125 -18.21 -15.67 -24.76
C SER A 125 -18.61 -16.65 -25.83
N GLY A 126 -19.66 -16.36 -26.59
CA GLY A 126 -20.11 -17.20 -27.70
C GLY A 126 -21.32 -16.60 -28.41
N GLY A 127 -21.86 -17.32 -29.40
CA GLY A 127 -23.05 -16.89 -30.11
C GLY A 127 -23.18 -17.50 -31.50
N GLY A 128 -24.37 -17.39 -32.07
CA GLY A 128 -24.62 -17.72 -33.48
C GLY A 128 -24.60 -16.46 -34.36
N GLY A 129 -24.93 -16.63 -35.64
CA GLY A 129 -25.04 -15.52 -36.59
C GLY A 129 -26.15 -14.51 -36.25
N VAL A 130 -27.15 -14.93 -35.46
CA VAL A 130 -28.30 -14.09 -35.08
C VAL A 130 -28.10 -13.38 -33.73
N ALA A 131 -27.44 -14.01 -32.75
CA ALA A 131 -27.26 -13.45 -31.41
C ALA A 131 -25.91 -13.84 -30.80
N ARG A 132 -25.25 -12.88 -30.15
CA ARG A 132 -23.93 -13.00 -29.53
C ARG A 132 -23.97 -12.55 -28.07
N TYR A 133 -23.24 -13.24 -27.19
CA TYR A 133 -23.22 -12.96 -25.76
C TYR A 133 -21.79 -12.94 -25.19
N TYR A 134 -21.58 -12.10 -24.19
CA TYR A 134 -20.38 -12.04 -23.38
C TYR A 134 -20.76 -11.82 -21.92
N ILE A 135 -20.25 -12.67 -21.02
CA ILE A 135 -20.45 -12.58 -19.58
C ILE A 135 -19.07 -12.64 -18.93
N GLY A 136 -18.77 -11.71 -18.03
CA GLY A 136 -17.50 -11.67 -17.32
C GLY A 136 -17.73 -11.34 -15.85
N THR A 137 -17.04 -12.05 -14.96
CA THR A 137 -17.05 -11.82 -13.51
C THR A 137 -15.61 -11.75 -13.02
N SER A 138 -15.34 -10.84 -12.10
CA SER A 138 -14.02 -10.67 -11.47
C SER A 138 -14.19 -10.59 -9.95
N TYR A 139 -13.27 -11.22 -9.22
CA TYR A 139 -13.10 -11.13 -7.77
C TYR A 139 -11.65 -10.80 -7.44
#